data_AF-A0A519XWM8-F1
#
_entry.id   AF-A0A519XWM8-F1
#
_cell.length_a   1.000
_cell.length_b   1.000
_cell.length_c   1.000
_cell.angle_alpha   90.00
_cell.angle_beta   90.00
_cell.angle_gamma   90.00
#
_symmetry.space_group_name_H-M   'P 1'
#
loop_
_entity.id
_entity.type
_entity.pdbx_description
1 polymer ?
#
loop_
_entity_poly.entity_id
_entity_poly.type
_entity_poly.pdbx_seq_one_letter_code
_entity_poly.pdbx_strand_id
1 'polypeptide(L)' 'MNHFKQTVALKDVKCFALHGYYPEEQLTGNHFIVDLETEFSPIGFDDELGQTVNYEDLNSIILE' A
#
# COMPACT_ATOMS: atom_id res chain seq x y z
N MET A 1 -3.55 -26.85 11.80
CA MET A 1 -2.75 -25.67 12.22
C MET A 1 -3.63 -24.45 12.07
N ASN A 2 -3.75 -23.62 13.10
CA ASN A 2 -4.44 -22.33 12.99
C ASN A 2 -3.60 -21.45 12.05
N HIS A 3 -4.09 -21.16 10.86
CA HIS A 3 -3.49 -20.14 10.01
C HIS A 3 -3.83 -18.79 10.65
N PHE A 4 -2.88 -18.21 11.37
CA PHE A 4 -3.00 -16.81 11.78
C PHE A 4 -2.87 -15.98 10.50
N LYS A 5 -3.89 -15.20 10.20
CA LYS A 5 -3.86 -14.19 9.14
C LYS A 5 -3.40 -12.89 9.77
N GLN A 6 -2.37 -12.28 9.21
CA GLN A 6 -1.92 -10.96 9.59
C GLN A 6 -2.40 -9.96 8.55
N THR A 7 -2.98 -8.87 9.03
CA THR A 7 -3.45 -7.77 8.19
C THR A 7 -2.53 -6.58 8.42
N VAL A 8 -1.99 -6.05 7.33
CA VAL A 8 -1.25 -4.79 7.31
C VAL A 8 -2.06 -3.79 6.52
N ALA A 9 -2.29 -2.62 7.12
CA ALA A 9 -3.02 -1.54 6.50
C ALA A 9 -2.20 -0.25 6.55
N LEU A 10 -2.00 0.37 5.39
CA LEU A 10 -1.54 1.75 5.28
C LEU A 10 -2.77 2.63 5.01
N LYS A 11 -2.96 3.62 5.87
CA LYS A 11 -4.06 4.58 5.76
C LYS A 11 -3.51 5.97 5.52
N ASP A 12 -4.31 6.79 4.86
CA ASP A 12 -4.01 8.20 4.60
C ASP A 12 -2.69 8.43 3.82
N VAL A 13 -2.32 7.51 2.92
CA VAL A 13 -1.12 7.67 2.10
C VAL A 13 -1.39 8.72 1.04
N LYS A 14 -0.63 9.82 1.10
CA LYS A 14 -0.76 10.95 0.17
C LYS A 14 0.12 10.71 -1.04
N CYS A 15 -0.48 10.50 -2.20
CA CYS A 15 0.22 10.45 -3.48
C CYS A 15 -0.21 11.62 -4.37
N PHE A 16 0.66 12.03 -5.28
CA PHE A 16 0.35 13.03 -6.28
C PHE A 16 0.35 12.35 -7.64
N ALA A 17 -0.77 12.42 -8.35
CA ALA A 17 -0.92 11.77 -9.65
C ALA A 17 -1.57 12.72 -10.65
N LEU A 18 -1.22 12.55 -11.92
CA LEU A 18 -1.85 13.22 -13.06
C LEU A 18 -3.07 12.43 -13.55
N HIS A 19 -3.87 11.92 -12.60
CA HIS A 19 -5.06 11.15 -12.91
C HIS A 19 -6.25 12.10 -12.99
N GLY A 20 -6.93 12.11 -14.13
CA GLY A 20 -8.11 12.94 -14.32
C GLY A 20 -8.73 12.75 -15.69
N TYR A 21 -10.05 12.90 -15.73
CA TYR A 21 -10.82 12.80 -16.97
C TYR A 21 -10.65 14.08 -17.80
N TYR A 22 -10.49 15.22 -17.14
CA TYR A 22 -10.32 16.50 -17.82
C TYR A 22 -8.86 16.73 -18.21
N PRO A 23 -8.60 17.37 -19.37
CA PRO A 23 -7.23 17.68 -19.81
C PRO A 23 -6.45 18.53 -18.81
N GLU A 24 -7.16 19.38 -18.06
CA GLU A 24 -6.60 20.27 -17.03
C GLU A 24 -6.03 19.48 -15.84
N GLU A 25 -6.68 18.37 -15.47
CA GLU A 25 -6.22 17.49 -14.39
C GLU A 25 -4.99 16.68 -14.79
N GLN A 26 -4.87 16.33 -16.08
CA GLN A 26 -3.68 15.66 -16.62
C GLN A 26 -2.46 16.59 -16.72
N LEU A 27 -2.67 17.91 -16.70
CA LEU A 27 -1.60 18.92 -16.73
C LEU A 27 -1.22 19.39 -15.32
N THR A 28 -2.20 19.58 -14.44
CA THR A 28 -1.99 20.18 -13.11
C THR A 28 -1.78 19.12 -12.04
N GLY A 29 -2.34 17.91 -12.22
CA GLY A 29 -2.33 16.83 -11.24
C GLY A 29 -3.15 17.14 -10.00
N ASN A 30 -3.38 16.13 -9.17
CA ASN A 30 -4.05 16.29 -7.90
C ASN A 30 -3.44 15.40 -6.82
N HIS A 31 -3.69 15.77 -5.56
CA HIS A 31 -3.35 14.93 -4.42
C HIS A 31 -4.45 13.91 -4.17
N PHE A 32 -4.07 12.64 -4.18
CA PHE A 32 -4.93 11.53 -3.85
C PHE A 32 -4.55 10.99 -2.48
N ILE A 33 -5.55 10.49 -1.78
CA ILE A 33 -5.38 9.78 -0.52
C ILE A 33 -5.74 8.33 -0.82
N VAL A 34 -4.79 7.43 -0.57
CA VAL A 34 -4.93 6.00 -0.83
C VAL A 34 -4.88 5.26 0.51
N ASP A 35 -5.91 4.45 0.73
CA ASP A 35 -5.93 3.46 1.79
C ASP A 35 -5.66 2.09 1.17
N LEU A 36 -4.61 1.42 1.64
CA LEU A 36 -4.21 0.10 1.18
C LEU A 36 -4.26 -0.88 2.33
N GLU A 37 -5.02 -1.95 2.18
CA GLU A 37 -5.10 -3.05 3.13
C GLU A 37 -4.68 -4.35 2.46
N THR A 38 -3.82 -5.11 3.11
CA THR A 38 -3.37 -6.41 2.62
C THR A 38 -3.38 -7.43 3.75
N GLU A 39 -3.82 -8.63 3.43
CA GLU A 39 -3.87 -9.77 4.33
C GLU A 39 -2.90 -10.83 3.84
N PHE A 40 -2.00 -11.28 4.70
CA PHE A 40 -1.08 -12.37 4.41
C PHE A 40 -1.13 -13.44 5.51
N SER A 41 -0.80 -14.66 5.13
CA SER A 41 -0.66 -15.77 6.08
C SER A 41 0.83 -16.03 6.29
N PRO A 42 1.43 -15.64 7.43
CA PRO A 42 2.83 -15.97 7.75
C PRO A 42 3.06 -17.48 7.65
N ILE A 43 4.04 -17.89 6.85
CA ILE A 43 4.44 -19.29 6.66
C ILE A 43 5.63 -19.59 7.58
N GLY A 44 5.50 -19.28 8.86
CA GLY A 44 6.59 -19.50 9.82
C GLY A 44 6.44 -18.66 11.08
N PHE A 45 6.92 -19.20 12.20
CA PHE A 45 7.08 -18.50 13.48
C PHE A 45 8.36 -17.66 13.53
N ASP A 46 9.04 -17.49 12.39
CA ASP A 46 10.29 -16.74 12.35
C ASP A 46 9.96 -15.26 12.16
N ASP A 47 10.32 -14.48 13.17
CA ASP A 47 10.26 -13.02 13.31
C ASP A 47 11.16 -12.30 12.29
N GLU A 48 11.36 -12.90 11.10
CA GLU A 48 12.09 -12.29 10.01
C GLU A 48 11.19 -11.29 9.32
N LEU A 49 11.57 -10.01 9.39
CA LEU A 49 10.95 -8.91 8.64
C LEU A 49 10.71 -9.26 7.16
N GLY A 50 11.53 -10.15 6.57
CA GLY A 50 11.43 -10.66 5.20
C GLY A 50 10.28 -11.64 4.91
N GLN A 51 9.65 -12.21 5.93
CA GLN A 51 8.42 -13.02 5.79
C GLN A 51 7.15 -12.23 6.16
N THR A 52 7.32 -10.96 6.52
CA THR A 52 6.23 -10.01 6.78
C THR A 52 6.03 -9.13 5.54
N VAL A 53 4.80 -8.65 5.33
CA VAL A 53 4.60 -7.59 4.34
C VAL A 53 5.19 -6.29 4.89
N ASN A 54 6.23 -5.80 4.23
CA ASN A 54 6.88 -4.54 4.57
C ASN A 54 6.03 -3.35 4.09
N TYR A 55 5.74 -2.43 5.00
CA TYR A 55 5.00 -1.22 4.70
C TYR A 55 5.78 -0.25 3.81
N GLU A 56 7.12 -0.31 3.78
CA GLU A 56 7.94 0.51 2.88
C GLU A 56 7.76 0.11 1.41
N ASP A 57 7.68 -1.20 1.13
CA ASP A 57 7.36 -1.72 -0.19
C ASP A 57 5.94 -1.31 -0.60
N LEU A 58 4.97 -1.41 0.31
CA LEU A 58 3.59 -0.96 0.05
C LEU A 58 3.51 0.54 -0.24
N ASN A 59 4.24 1.37 0.52
CA ASN A 59 4.31 2.80 0.28
C ASN A 59 4.99 3.11 -1.06
N SER A 60 6.01 2.34 -1.45
CA SER A 60 6.67 2.49 -2.75
C SER A 60 5.70 2.18 -3.91
N ILE A 61 4.87 1.13 -3.79
CA ILE A 61 3.82 0.81 -4.77
C ILE A 61 2.80 1.95 -4.90
N ILE A 62 2.50 2.67 -3.83
CA ILE A 62 1.54 3.79 -3.86
C ILE A 62 2.14 5.04 -4.51
N LEU A 63 3.46 5.19 -4.48
CA LEU A 63 4.18 6.36 -5.00
C LEU A 63 4.73 6.18 -6.42
N GLU A 64 4.81 4.94 -6.92
CA GLU A 64 5.21 4.59 -8.29
C GLU A 64 4.10 4.84 -9.33
#